data_AF-A0A4Y2V6G8-F1
#
_entry.id   AF-A0A4Y2V6G8-F1
#
_cell.length_a   1.000
_cell.length_b   1.000
_cell.length_c   1.000
_cell.angle_alpha   90.00
_cell.angle_beta   90.00
_cell.angle_gamma   90.00
#
_symmetry.space_group_name_H-M   'P 1'
#
loop_
_entity.id
_entity.type
_entity.pdbx_description
1 polymer ?
#
loop_
_entity_poly.entity_id
_entity_poly.type
_entity_poly.pdbx_seq_one_letter_code
_entity_poly.pdbx_strand_id
1 'polypeptide(L)'
;KMVEVTVKFSNRLAPSDPHKNAVLIIGQRHHLVTMPYEEISMKFGTRVTKELYDSAMDQIKGSLLDLVPLYMKYANLAKINAQDTTLLLIVILYLNSLSVIQQEKMNMLWLCVNTNIFWHRRVLLHAATQGTARKVLEHPIQ
;
A
#
# COMPACT_ATOMS: atom_id res chain seq x y z
N LYS A 1 -5.35 -24.46 10.58
CA LYS A 1 -4.81 -24.70 9.22
C LYS A 1 -3.84 -23.56 8.94
N MET A 2 -2.51 -23.81 8.87
CA MET A 2 -1.56 -22.75 8.51
C MET A 2 -1.84 -22.32 7.07
N VAL A 3 -2.17 -21.05 6.88
CA VAL A 3 -2.35 -20.48 5.55
C VAL A 3 -0.96 -20.21 4.99
N GLU A 4 -0.66 -20.78 3.83
CA GLU A 4 0.58 -20.53 3.14
C GLU A 4 0.55 -19.11 2.57
N VAL A 5 1.46 -18.27 3.07
CA VAL A 5 1.52 -16.85 2.71
C VAL A 5 2.67 -16.65 1.73
N THR A 6 2.35 -16.51 0.45
CA THR A 6 3.34 -16.14 -0.57
C THR A 6 3.47 -14.62 -0.64
N VAL A 7 4.63 -14.10 -0.22
CA VAL A 7 4.99 -12.69 -0.43
C VAL A 7 5.91 -12.57 -1.64
N LYS A 8 5.53 -11.77 -2.63
CA LYS A 8 6.35 -11.48 -3.81
C LYS A 8 6.75 -10.02 -3.81
N PHE A 9 8.02 -9.73 -4.07
CA PHE A 9 8.54 -8.37 -4.18
C PHE A 9 8.93 -8.09 -5.62
N SER A 10 8.48 -6.95 -6.16
CA SER A 10 8.80 -6.46 -7.50
C SER A 10 9.36 -5.05 -7.42
N ASN A 11 10.25 -4.72 -8.35
CA ASN A 11 10.73 -3.36 -8.60
C ASN A 11 10.04 -2.70 -9.80
N ARG A 12 9.02 -3.36 -10.37
CA ARG A 12 8.24 -2.86 -11.50
C ARG A 12 6.77 -2.88 -11.14
N LEU A 13 6.06 -1.86 -11.62
CA LEU A 13 4.62 -1.79 -11.56
C LEU A 13 4.00 -2.86 -12.48
N ALA A 14 3.15 -3.72 -11.94
CA ALA A 14 2.37 -4.69 -12.72
C ALA A 14 0.88 -4.30 -12.76
N PRO A 15 0.16 -4.54 -13.87
CA PRO A 15 -1.28 -4.29 -13.91
C PRO A 15 -2.04 -5.03 -12.81
N SER A 16 -3.06 -4.40 -12.23
CA SER A 16 -3.95 -4.99 -11.22
C SER A 16 -5.38 -4.46 -11.38
N ASP A 17 -6.33 -5.18 -10.77
CA ASP A 17 -7.73 -4.77 -10.65
C ASP A 17 -8.12 -4.85 -9.16
N PRO A 18 -8.45 -3.72 -8.49
CA PRO A 18 -8.85 -3.68 -7.08
C PRO A 18 -9.95 -4.69 -6.73
N HIS A 19 -10.87 -4.95 -7.67
CA HIS A 19 -11.97 -5.88 -7.45
C HIS A 19 -11.50 -7.35 -7.36
N LYS A 20 -10.38 -7.70 -8.02
CA LYS A 20 -9.80 -9.05 -8.02
C LYS A 20 -8.67 -9.20 -7.02
N ASN A 21 -7.84 -8.17 -6.90
CA ASN A 21 -6.72 -8.09 -5.98
C ASN A 21 -6.74 -6.70 -5.35
N ALA A 22 -7.04 -6.62 -4.06
CA ALA A 22 -7.15 -5.34 -3.37
C ALA A 22 -5.83 -4.56 -3.49
N VAL A 23 -5.91 -3.24 -3.64
CA VAL A 23 -4.75 -2.37 -3.83
C VAL A 23 -4.54 -1.49 -2.60
N LEU A 24 -3.34 -1.48 -2.07
CA LEU A 24 -2.96 -0.58 -0.98
C LEU A 24 -1.69 0.18 -1.38
N ILE A 25 -1.83 1.48 -1.62
CA ILE A 25 -0.69 2.37 -1.89
C ILE A 25 -0.26 2.99 -0.58
N ILE A 26 0.98 2.80 -0.17
CA ILE A 26 1.54 3.37 1.06
C ILE A 26 2.74 4.24 0.70
N GLY A 27 2.78 5.48 1.19
CA GLY A 27 3.95 6.32 1.00
C GLY A 27 3.98 7.56 1.88
N GLN A 28 5.11 8.26 1.87
CA GLN A 28 5.21 9.60 2.48
C GLN A 28 4.59 10.64 1.55
N ARG A 29 4.04 11.75 2.10
CA ARG A 29 3.33 12.77 1.31
C ARG A 29 4.14 13.28 0.12
N HIS A 30 5.42 13.56 0.30
CA HIS A 30 6.26 14.06 -0.79
C HIS A 30 6.45 13.04 -1.93
N HIS A 31 6.46 11.73 -1.65
CA HIS A 31 6.49 10.69 -2.71
C HIS A 31 5.15 10.44 -3.36
N LEU A 32 4.08 10.52 -2.56
CA LEU A 32 2.72 10.37 -3.07
C LEU A 32 2.38 11.47 -4.07
N VAL A 33 2.81 12.71 -3.79
CA VAL A 33 2.58 13.86 -4.68
C VAL A 33 3.44 13.79 -5.96
N THR A 34 4.62 13.17 -5.91
CA THR A 34 5.48 13.02 -7.10
C THR A 34 5.01 11.90 -8.03
N MET A 35 4.03 11.09 -7.63
CA MET A 35 3.59 9.93 -8.38
C MET A 35 2.33 10.28 -9.18
N PRO A 36 2.47 10.53 -10.50
CA PRO A 36 1.33 10.92 -11.32
C PRO A 36 0.32 9.76 -11.44
N TYR A 37 -0.96 10.11 -11.56
CA TYR A 37 -2.03 9.14 -11.74
C TYR A 37 -1.76 8.19 -12.92
N GLU A 38 -1.17 8.71 -13.98
CA GLU A 38 -0.86 7.98 -15.21
C GLU A 38 0.05 6.77 -14.95
N GLU A 39 1.03 6.90 -14.04
CA GLU A 39 1.95 5.80 -13.68
C GLU A 39 1.26 4.69 -12.89
N ILE A 40 0.28 5.04 -12.05
CA ILE A 40 -0.37 4.06 -11.17
C ILE A 40 -1.72 3.60 -11.66
N SER A 41 -2.29 4.25 -12.67
CA SER A 41 -3.61 3.94 -13.22
C SER A 41 -3.75 2.45 -13.55
N MET A 42 -2.65 1.82 -14.00
CA MET A 42 -2.57 0.40 -14.28
C MET A 42 -2.86 -0.52 -13.07
N LYS A 43 -2.70 -0.01 -11.84
CA LYS A 43 -3.05 -0.73 -10.60
C LYS A 43 -4.54 -0.74 -10.33
N PHE A 44 -5.26 0.24 -10.85
CA PHE A 44 -6.68 0.40 -10.60
C PHE A 44 -7.55 -0.05 -11.76
N GLY A 45 -6.96 -0.21 -12.95
CA GLY A 45 -7.71 -0.46 -14.18
C GLY A 45 -8.67 0.70 -14.44
N THR A 46 -9.96 0.40 -14.63
CA THR A 46 -11.01 1.41 -14.85
C THR A 46 -11.78 1.79 -13.58
N ARG A 47 -11.33 1.34 -12.39
CA ARG A 47 -12.10 1.46 -11.13
C ARG A 47 -11.89 2.77 -10.39
N VAL A 48 -10.71 3.35 -10.51
CA VAL A 48 -10.34 4.64 -9.93
C VAL A 48 -10.12 5.57 -11.10
N THR A 49 -10.74 6.74 -11.10
CA THR A 49 -10.47 7.78 -12.10
C THR A 49 -9.43 8.76 -11.57
N LYS A 50 -8.90 9.60 -12.46
CA LYS A 50 -7.93 10.63 -12.07
C LYS A 50 -8.53 11.60 -11.05
N GLU A 51 -9.77 12.03 -11.26
CA GLU A 51 -10.46 12.99 -10.38
C GLU A 51 -10.62 12.42 -8.96
N LEU A 52 -10.90 11.12 -8.86
CA LEU A 52 -11.06 10.44 -7.58
C LEU A 52 -9.70 10.28 -6.88
N TYR A 53 -8.64 10.00 -7.64
CA TYR A 53 -7.29 9.93 -7.12
C TYR A 53 -6.79 11.28 -6.60
N ASP A 54 -6.98 12.35 -7.38
CA ASP A 54 -6.58 13.71 -7.01
C ASP A 54 -7.36 14.18 -5.76
N SER A 55 -8.67 13.93 -5.72
CA SER A 55 -9.50 14.19 -4.53
C SER A 55 -9.01 13.44 -3.29
N ALA A 56 -8.55 12.20 -3.44
CA ALA A 56 -7.97 11.45 -2.33
C ALA A 56 -6.61 11.99 -1.88
N MET A 57 -5.79 12.51 -2.80
CA MET A 57 -4.52 13.18 -2.47
C MET A 57 -4.72 14.46 -1.66
N ASP A 58 -5.79 15.21 -1.97
CA ASP A 58 -6.16 16.42 -1.23
C ASP A 58 -6.67 16.12 0.20
N GLN A 59 -7.26 14.95 0.41
CA GLN A 59 -7.75 14.51 1.73
C GLN A 59 -6.63 14.11 2.70
N ILE A 60 -5.41 13.91 2.20
CA ILE A 60 -4.26 13.55 3.01
C ILE A 60 -3.74 14.79 3.75
N LYS A 61 -4.29 15.10 4.93
CA LYS A 61 -4.06 16.40 5.58
C LYS A 61 -2.89 16.48 6.56
N GLY A 62 -2.26 15.36 6.93
CA GLY A 62 -1.04 15.41 7.74
C GLY A 62 -1.06 14.66 9.08
N SER A 63 -1.98 13.72 9.35
CA SER A 63 -1.90 12.93 10.59
C SER A 63 -0.76 11.89 10.53
N LEU A 64 -0.48 11.22 11.66
CA LEU A 64 0.50 10.14 11.75
C LEU A 64 0.26 9.04 10.69
N LEU A 65 -1.01 8.75 10.40
CA LEU A 65 -1.46 7.83 9.37
C LEU A 65 -2.78 8.33 8.78
N ASP A 66 -2.76 8.76 7.53
CA ASP A 66 -3.98 9.10 6.80
C ASP A 66 -4.32 7.94 5.86
N LEU A 67 -5.47 7.29 6.06
CA LEU A 67 -5.98 6.22 5.18
C LEU A 67 -7.21 6.74 4.44
N VAL A 68 -7.10 6.85 3.12
CA VAL A 68 -8.16 7.36 2.25
C VAL A 68 -8.60 6.24 1.30
N PRO A 69 -9.87 5.81 1.35
CA PRO A 69 -10.39 4.81 0.42
C PRO A 69 -10.55 5.42 -0.97
N LEU A 70 -9.99 4.76 -1.98
CA LEU A 70 -10.12 5.11 -3.40
C LEU A 70 -11.26 4.32 -4.06
N TYR A 71 -11.39 3.03 -3.73
CA TYR A 71 -12.44 2.18 -4.29
C TYR A 71 -12.94 1.24 -3.21
N MET A 72 -13.98 1.69 -2.50
CA MET A 72 -14.56 0.95 -1.36
C MET A 72 -13.46 0.53 -0.37
N LYS A 73 -13.48 -0.72 0.10
CA LYS A 73 -12.40 -1.34 0.88
C LYS A 73 -11.29 -1.97 0.04
N TYR A 74 -11.41 -1.91 -1.29
CA TYR A 74 -10.59 -2.67 -2.23
C TYR A 74 -9.46 -1.87 -2.86
N ALA A 75 -9.51 -0.54 -2.84
CA ALA A 75 -8.35 0.30 -3.12
C ALA A 75 -8.22 1.37 -2.04
N ASN A 76 -7.05 1.49 -1.42
CA ASN A 76 -6.79 2.47 -0.38
C ASN A 76 -5.45 3.17 -0.63
N LEU A 77 -5.42 4.46 -0.31
CA LEU A 77 -4.25 5.30 -0.30
C LEU A 77 -3.90 5.64 1.15
N ALA A 78 -2.70 5.28 1.56
CA ALA A 78 -2.23 5.46 2.93
C ALA A 78 -0.99 6.35 2.94
N LYS A 79 -1.10 7.49 3.62
CA LYS A 79 0.04 8.36 3.86
C LYS A 79 0.60 8.13 5.25
N ILE A 80 1.91 7.90 5.31
CA ILE A 80 2.67 7.76 6.53
C ILE A 80 3.58 8.98 6.74
N ASN A 81 3.56 9.55 7.94
CA ASN A 81 4.47 10.65 8.33
C ASN A 81 5.78 10.13 8.95
N ALA A 82 6.19 8.91 8.64
CA ALA A 82 7.32 8.26 9.30
C ALA A 82 8.65 8.81 8.77
N GLN A 83 9.29 9.71 9.51
CA GLN A 83 10.75 9.94 9.38
C GLN A 83 11.54 8.74 9.94
N ASP A 84 10.96 8.00 10.91
CA ASP A 84 11.55 6.83 11.56
C ASP A 84 10.89 5.50 11.19
N THR A 85 11.70 4.50 10.86
CA THR A 85 11.28 3.14 10.47
C THR A 85 10.49 2.38 11.55
N THR A 86 10.56 2.78 12.82
CA THR A 86 9.90 2.09 13.94
C THR A 86 8.38 2.30 13.95
N LEU A 87 7.93 3.49 13.56
CA LEU A 87 6.50 3.81 13.45
C LEU A 87 5.83 3.03 12.32
N LEU A 88 6.63 2.51 11.40
CA LEU A 88 6.15 1.71 10.28
C LEU A 88 5.55 0.38 10.69
N LEU A 89 6.21 -0.31 11.61
CA LEU A 89 5.72 -1.58 12.15
C LEU A 89 4.37 -1.37 12.82
N ILE A 90 4.24 -0.29 13.60
CA ILE A 90 3.00 0.09 14.27
C ILE A 90 1.89 0.36 13.25
N VAL A 91 2.18 1.11 12.18
CA VAL A 91 1.20 1.39 11.11
C VAL A 91 0.76 0.12 10.40
N ILE A 92 1.69 -0.77 10.02
CA ILE A 92 1.35 -2.01 9.32
C ILE A 92 0.53 -2.94 10.22
N LEU A 93 0.87 -3.05 11.51
CA LEU A 93 0.09 -3.80 12.50
C LEU A 93 -1.30 -3.19 12.69
N TYR A 94 -1.39 -1.85 12.74
CA TYR A 94 -2.64 -1.13 12.85
C TYR A 94 -3.54 -1.35 11.61
N LEU A 95 -2.99 -1.26 10.40
CA LEU A 95 -3.72 -1.54 9.16
C LEU A 95 -4.17 -3.01 9.07
N ASN A 96 -3.42 -3.94 9.67
CA ASN A 96 -3.83 -5.33 9.79
C ASN A 96 -5.01 -5.49 10.75
N SER A 97 -4.97 -4.82 11.91
CA SER A 97 -6.07 -4.77 12.88
C SER A 97 -7.36 -4.20 12.26
N LEU A 98 -7.23 -3.16 11.41
CA LEU A 98 -8.36 -2.56 10.68
C LEU A 98 -8.90 -3.44 9.54
N SER A 99 -8.39 -4.66 9.36
CA SER A 99 -8.81 -5.60 8.30
C SER A 99 -8.60 -5.10 6.86
N VAL A 100 -7.88 -3.98 6.67
CA VAL A 100 -7.50 -3.44 5.36
C VAL A 100 -6.61 -4.44 4.61
N ILE A 101 -5.81 -5.19 5.37
CA ILE A 101 -4.81 -6.14 4.87
C ILE A 101 -5.35 -7.59 4.84
N GLN A 102 -6.58 -7.88 5.28
CA GLN A 102 -7.13 -9.24 5.40
C GLN A 102 -7.72 -9.82 4.10
N GLN A 103 -7.43 -9.23 2.94
CA GLN A 103 -7.96 -9.71 1.66
C GLN A 103 -7.19 -10.94 1.17
N GLU A 104 -7.89 -11.93 0.59
CA GLU A 104 -7.29 -13.17 0.09
C GLU A 104 -6.13 -12.92 -0.88
N LYS A 105 -6.21 -11.84 -1.68
CA LYS A 105 -5.16 -11.35 -2.57
C LYS A 105 -5.07 -9.82 -2.51
N MET A 106 -3.88 -9.31 -2.23
CA MET A 106 -3.61 -7.87 -2.14
C MET A 106 -2.32 -7.49 -2.87
N ASN A 107 -2.39 -6.47 -3.71
CA ASN A 107 -1.28 -5.75 -4.33
C ASN A 107 -0.98 -4.49 -3.51
N MET A 108 0.17 -4.48 -2.83
CA MET A 108 0.66 -3.34 -2.08
C MET A 108 1.74 -2.61 -2.89
N LEU A 109 1.55 -1.32 -3.12
CA LEU A 109 2.58 -0.44 -3.69
C LEU A 109 3.21 0.36 -2.55
N TRP A 110 4.53 0.28 -2.42
CA TRP A 110 5.27 0.89 -1.32
C TRP A 110 6.25 1.96 -1.81
N LEU A 111 5.95 3.22 -1.49
CA LEU A 111 6.68 4.40 -1.96
C LEU A 111 7.44 5.04 -0.79
N CYS A 112 8.73 4.73 -0.68
CA CYS A 112 9.58 5.23 0.41
C CYS A 112 10.97 5.56 -0.12
N VAL A 113 11.51 6.72 0.29
CA VAL A 113 12.90 7.09 0.01
C VAL A 113 13.77 6.71 1.20
N ASN A 114 14.78 5.91 0.86
CA ASN A 114 16.06 5.83 1.56
C ASN A 114 16.08 5.21 2.97
N THR A 115 15.26 4.19 3.24
CA THR A 115 15.47 3.36 4.43
C THR A 115 15.42 1.86 4.10
N ASN A 116 16.54 1.21 4.43
CA ASN A 116 16.80 -0.22 4.51
C ASN A 116 15.60 -1.13 4.13
N ILE A 117 15.50 -1.44 2.84
CA ILE A 117 14.47 -2.29 2.23
C ILE A 117 14.32 -3.63 2.96
N PHE A 118 15.39 -4.13 3.60
CA PHE A 118 15.38 -5.37 4.35
C PHE A 118 14.49 -5.32 5.60
N TRP A 119 14.46 -4.20 6.32
CA TRP A 119 13.59 -4.06 7.49
C TRP A 119 12.12 -4.01 7.10
N HIS A 120 11.80 -3.28 6.02
CA HIS A 120 10.46 -3.24 5.45
C HIS A 120 9.99 -4.64 5.04
N ARG A 121 10.85 -5.40 4.33
CA ARG A 121 10.56 -6.78 3.93
C ARG A 121 10.28 -7.69 5.14
N ARG A 122 11.11 -7.62 6.20
CA ARG A 122 10.92 -8.43 7.42
C ARG A 122 9.62 -8.10 8.14
N VAL A 123 9.28 -6.81 8.27
CA VAL A 123 8.05 -6.36 8.91
C VAL A 123 6.82 -6.83 8.12
N LEU A 124 6.86 -6.72 6.80
CA LEU A 124 5.77 -7.14 5.93
C LEU A 124 5.59 -8.65 5.94
N LEU A 125 6.69 -9.41 5.96
CA LEU A 125 6.68 -10.87 6.15
C LEU A 125 6.06 -11.22 7.50
N HIS A 126 6.47 -10.57 8.59
CA HIS A 126 5.92 -10.82 9.92
C HIS A 126 4.40 -10.52 9.98
N ALA A 127 3.98 -9.38 9.44
CA ALA A 127 2.58 -9.00 9.36
C ALA A 127 1.77 -9.92 8.41
N ALA A 128 2.41 -10.55 7.42
CA ALA A 128 1.76 -11.52 6.55
C ALA A 128 1.68 -12.90 7.23
N THR A 129 2.64 -13.29 8.06
CA THR A 129 2.55 -14.52 8.87
C THR A 129 1.51 -14.44 9.99
N GLN A 130 1.20 -13.24 10.47
CA GLN A 130 0.18 -13.02 11.51
C GLN A 130 -1.23 -12.73 10.97
N GLY A 131 -1.37 -12.43 9.66
CA GLY A 131 -2.65 -12.06 9.05
C GLY A 131 -2.90 -12.80 7.73
N THR A 132 -4.09 -13.38 7.61
CA THR A 132 -4.58 -14.27 6.56
C THR A 132 -4.66 -13.62 5.17
N ALA A 133 -3.53 -13.24 4.54
CA ALA A 133 -3.55 -12.57 3.24
C ALA A 133 -2.29 -12.72 2.39
N ARG A 134 -2.49 -12.92 1.08
CA ARG A 134 -1.45 -13.01 0.04
C ARG A 134 -1.06 -11.60 -0.42
N LYS A 135 0.20 -11.19 -0.21
CA LYS A 135 0.67 -9.82 -0.48
C LYS A 135 1.68 -9.81 -1.64
N VAL A 136 1.44 -8.99 -2.66
CA VAL A 136 2.39 -8.67 -3.72
C VAL A 136 2.85 -7.24 -3.50
N LEU A 137 4.14 -7.05 -3.28
CA LEU A 137 4.76 -5.76 -2.96
C LEU A 137 5.50 -5.23 -4.18
N GLU A 138 5.24 -3.98 -4.54
CA GLU A 138 5.93 -3.32 -5.65
C GLU A 138 6.55 -2.01 -5.18
N HIS A 139 7.76 -1.71 -5.66
CA HIS A 139 8.49 -0.47 -5.40
C HIS A 139 8.40 0.49 -6.60
N PRO A 140 8.43 1.81 -6.39
CA PRO A 140 8.53 2.78 -7.47
C PRO A 140 9.92 2.76 -8.10
N ILE A 141 9.94 3.18 -9.36
CA ILE A 141 11.16 3.39 -10.15
C ILE A 141 11.89 4.61 -9.55
N GLN A 142 13.21 4.48 -9.41
CA GLN A 142 14.12 5.52 -8.91
C GLN A 142 14.15 6.76 -9.80
#